data_AF-A0A3N9UX30-F1
#
_entry.id   AF-A0A3N9UX30-F1
#
_cell.length_a   1.000
_cell.length_b   1.000
_cell.length_c   1.000
_cell.angle_alpha   90.00
_cell.angle_beta   90.00
_cell.angle_gamma   90.00
#
_symmetry.space_group_name_H-M   'P 1'
#
loop_
_entity.id
_entity.type
_entity.pdbx_description
1 polymer ?
#
loop_
_entity_poly.entity_id
_entity_poly.type
_entity_poly.pdbx_seq_one_letter_code
_entity_poly.pdbx_strand_id
1 'polypeptide(L)' 'MIQGVRTKKLNVVPDERGRVMEILRCDDELFVQFGQIYLTTTYPQIVKAWHFHQCQTDNIATVR' A
#
# COMPACT_ATOMS: atom_id res chain seq x y z
N MET A 1 -18.64 3.55 3.90
CA MET A 1 -17.32 3.69 3.24
C MET A 1 -16.97 5.18 3.24
N ILE A 2 -15.72 5.57 3.50
CA ILE A 2 -15.31 6.98 3.58
C ILE A 2 -15.11 7.52 2.16
N GLN A 3 -15.70 8.67 1.84
CA GLN A 3 -15.52 9.30 0.53
C GLN A 3 -14.03 9.57 0.26
N GLY A 4 -13.55 9.18 -0.93
CA GLY A 4 -12.15 9.33 -1.33
C GLY A 4 -11.23 8.19 -0.90
N VAL A 5 -11.65 7.34 0.04
CA VAL A 5 -10.92 6.12 0.38
C VAL A 5 -11.26 5.03 -0.64
N ARG A 6 -10.24 4.45 -1.25
CA ARG A 6 -10.36 3.34 -2.19
C ARG A 6 -9.55 2.15 -1.69
N THR A 7 -9.98 0.94 -2.06
CA THR A 7 -9.28 -0.30 -1.72
C THR A 7 -9.13 -1.17 -2.95
N LYS A 8 -8.00 -1.87 -3.05
CA LYS A 8 -7.73 -2.90 -4.06
C LYS A 8 -7.37 -4.18 -3.32
N LYS A 9 -8.02 -5.30 -3.70
CA LYS A 9 -7.61 -6.61 -3.21
C LYS A 9 -6.34 -7.01 -3.93
N LEU A 10 -5.26 -7.21 -3.19
CA LEU A 10 -3.99 -7.65 -3.76
C LEU A 10 -4.04 -9.15 -4.06
N ASN A 11 -3.55 -9.54 -5.24
CA ASN A 11 -3.40 -10.94 -5.61
C ASN A 11 -1.98 -11.41 -5.30
N VAL A 12 -1.87 -12.43 -4.48
CA VAL A 12 -0.59 -13.05 -4.11
C VAL A 12 -0.48 -14.36 -4.86
N VAL A 13 0.53 -14.50 -5.70
CA VAL A 13 0.78 -15.70 -6.52
C VAL A 13 1.97 -16.45 -5.93
N PRO A 14 1.76 -17.55 -5.18
CA PRO A 14 2.83 -18.34 -4.61
C PRO A 14 3.43 -19.35 -5.61
N ASP A 15 4.69 -19.72 -5.40
CA ASP A 15 5.38 -20.82 -6.06
C ASP A 15 6.40 -21.48 -5.11
N GLU A 16 7.23 -22.40 -5.59
CA GLU A 16 8.24 -23.11 -4.79
C GLU A 16 9.38 -22.22 -4.26
N ARG A 17 9.52 -21.00 -4.79
CA ARG A 17 10.59 -20.03 -4.45
C ARG A 17 10.09 -18.95 -3.50
N GLY A 18 8.78 -18.77 -3.41
CA GLY A 18 8.15 -17.77 -2.56
C GLY A 18 6.81 -17.31 -3.13
N ARG A 19 6.68 -16.00 -3.37
CA ARG A 19 5.46 -15.41 -3.92
C ARG A 19 5.73 -14.07 -4.59
N VAL A 20 4.90 -13.72 -5.56
CA VAL A 20 4.83 -12.39 -6.15
C VAL A 20 3.50 -11.71 -5.82
N MET A 21 3.53 -10.39 -5.61
CA MET A 21 2.35 -9.56 -5.40
C MET A 21 2.60 -8.18 -6.01
N GLU A 22 1.78 -7.79 -6.97
CA GLU A 22 1.81 -6.45 -7.54
C GLU A 22 1.00 -5.50 -6.64
N ILE A 23 1.70 -4.57 -5.97
CA ILE A 23 1.08 -3.63 -5.02
C ILE A 23 0.30 -2.55 -5.77
N LEU A 24 0.98 -1.82 -6.65
CA LEU A 24 0.41 -0.72 -7.43
C LEU A 24 1.14 -0.66 -8.76
N ARG A 25 0.38 -0.68 -9.85
CA ARG A 25 0.90 -0.49 -11.20
C ARG A 25 0.48 0.87 -11.74
N CYS A 26 1.19 1.39 -12.74
CA CYS A 26 0.84 2.68 -13.34
C CYS A 26 -0.49 2.65 -14.13
N ASP A 27 -0.99 1.46 -14.47
CA ASP A 27 -2.27 1.22 -15.15
C ASP A 27 -3.43 0.90 -14.19
N ASP A 28 -3.20 0.89 -12.87
CA ASP A 28 -4.28 0.77 -11.88
C ASP A 28 -5.11 2.06 -11.81
N GLU A 29 -6.43 1.94 -11.65
CA GLU A 29 -7.34 3.08 -11.40
C GLU A 29 -7.02 3.87 -10.10
N LEU A 30 -6.23 3.27 -9.21
CA LEU A 30 -5.74 3.90 -7.97
C LEU A 30 -4.48 4.72 -8.18
N PHE A 31 -3.77 4.51 -9.29
CA PHE A 31 -2.52 5.19 -9.56
C PHE A 31 -2.78 6.63 -9.98
N VAL A 32 -2.07 7.56 -9.34
CA VAL A 32 -2.13 8.99 -9.68
C VAL A 32 -0.82 9.40 -10.34
N GLN A 33 0.28 9.27 -9.60
CA GLN A 33 1.64 9.54 -10.07
C GLN A 33 2.66 8.88 -9.14
N PHE A 34 3.87 8.66 -9.64
CA PHE A 34 4.98 8.24 -8.80
C PHE A 34 5.62 9.45 -8.11
N GLY A 35 6.08 9.26 -6.88
CA GLY A 35 6.90 10.26 -6.17
C GLY A 35 7.92 9.60 -5.25
N GLN A 36 7.47 8.63 -4.44
CA GLN A 36 8.33 7.92 -3.51
C GLN A 36 7.77 6.53 -3.18
N ILE A 37 8.67 5.60 -2.85
CA ILE A 37 8.35 4.37 -2.13
C ILE A 37 9.21 4.30 -0.87
N TYR A 38 8.61 3.86 0.24
CA TYR A 38 9.34 3.59 1.47
C TYR A 38 8.74 2.38 2.18
N LEU A 39 9.56 1.71 2.99
CA LEU A 39 9.16 0.55 3.78
C LEU A 39 9.36 0.86 5.25
N THR A 40 8.39 0.46 6.07
CA THR A 40 8.50 0.55 7.54
C THR A 40 8.07 -0.78 8.15
N THR A 41 8.75 -1.15 9.23
CA THR A 41 8.34 -2.25 10.11
C THR A 41 7.73 -1.65 11.37
N THR A 42 6.56 -2.16 11.77
CA THR A 42 5.91 -1.79 13.03
C THR A 42 5.88 -3.01 13.93
N TYR A 43 6.49 -2.93 15.11
CA TYR A 43 6.49 -4.02 16.07
C TYR A 43 5.12 -4.24 16.71
N PRO A 44 4.85 -5.43 17.28
CA PRO A 44 3.58 -5.71 17.96
C PRO A 44 3.23 -4.63 18.97
N GLN A 45 1.94 -4.25 19.01
CA GLN A 45 1.36 -3.25 19.91
C GLN A 45 1.79 -1.78 19.66
N ILE A 46 2.62 -1.52 18.65
CA ILE A 46 2.99 -0.14 18.28
C ILE A 46 1.99 0.41 17.26
N VAL A 47 1.52 1.64 17.50
CA VAL A 47 0.65 2.38 16.58
C VAL A 47 1.43 3.53 15.96
N LYS A 48 1.44 3.62 14.62
CA LYS A 48 2.04 4.74 13.87
C LYS A 48 0.93 5.63 13.31
N ALA A 49 0.35 6.45 14.17
CA ALA A 49 -0.74 7.35 13.83
C ALA A 49 -0.77 8.55 14.82
N TRP A 50 -1.42 9.66 14.49
CA TRP A 50 -2.05 9.98 13.20
C TRP A 50 -1.07 10.72 12.28
N HIS A 51 -1.16 10.47 10.98
CA HIS A 51 -0.43 11.23 9.96
C HIS A 51 -1.43 11.90 9.04
N PHE A 52 -1.14 13.15 8.67
CA PHE A 52 -1.91 13.93 7.72
C PHE A 52 -0.96 14.65 6.78
N HIS A 53 -1.30 14.64 5.50
CA HIS A 53 -0.57 15.33 4.46
C HIS A 53 -1.54 16.22 3.67
N GLN A 54 -1.13 17.46 3.38
CA GLN A 54 -1.94 18.40 2.60
C GLN A 54 -1.95 18.06 1.10
N CYS A 55 -0.80 17.60 0.57
CA CYS A 55 -0.58 17.44 -0.87
C CYS A 55 -0.08 16.03 -1.26
N GLN A 56 -0.24 15.03 -0.38
CA GLN A 56 0.23 13.66 -0.61
C GLN A 56 -0.92 12.67 -0.52
N THR A 57 -0.93 11.69 -1.41
CA THR A 57 -1.84 10.55 -1.37
C THR A 57 -1.03 9.29 -1.12
N ASP A 58 -1.33 8.60 -0.02
CA ASP A 58 -0.61 7.38 0.36
C ASP A 58 -1.37 6.12 -0.08
N ASN A 59 -0.66 5.25 -0.80
CA ASN A 59 -1.10 3.90 -1.08
C ASN A 59 -0.35 2.95 -0.13
N ILE A 60 -1.08 2.35 0.81
CA ILE A 60 -0.48 1.48 1.84
C ILE A 60 -0.85 0.02 1.57
N ALA A 61 0.17 -0.83 1.54
CA ALA A 61 0.01 -2.28 1.46
C ALA A 61 0.78 -2.96 2.58
N THR A 62 0.13 -3.89 3.27
CA THR A 62 0.79 -4.72 4.28
C THR A 62 1.46 -5.91 3.58
N VAL A 63 2.77 -6.05 3.79
CA VAL A 63 3.55 -7.20 3.34
C VAL A 63 3.99 -7.98 4.58
N ARG A 64 3.60 -9.26 4.68
CA ARG A 64 3.94 -10.13 5.83
C ARG A 64 4.80 -11.31 5.44
#